data_AF-A0A4Q3SFW2-F1
#
_entry.id   AF-A0A4Q3SFW2-F1
#
_cell.length_a   1.000
_cell.length_b   1.000
_cell.length_c   1.000
_cell.angle_alpha   90.00
_cell.angle_beta   90.00
_cell.angle_gamma   90.00
#
_symmetry.space_group_name_H-M   'P 1'
#
loop_
_entity.id
_entity.type
_entity.pdbx_description
1 polymer ?
#
loop_
_entity_poly.entity_id
_entity_poly.type
_entity_poly.pdbx_seq_one_letter_code
_entity_poly.pdbx_strand_id
1 'polypeptide(L)'
;AVVERGTITVIHRADRLGDLLALLGDKAGSFQVRAVHPFANAPAKRVLVRAIKTGKAPLVLLPPLVLHDRGGAKHTDEAEAILRGEAALAWN
;
A
#
# COMPACT_ATOMS: atom_id res chain seq x y z
N ALA A 1 5.80 17.05 -13.29
CA ALA A 1 5.04 15.85 -13.72
C ALA A 1 5.92 14.61 -13.58
N VAL A 2 5.33 13.41 -13.38
CA VAL A 2 6.09 12.15 -13.24
C VAL A 2 6.77 11.81 -14.58
N VAL A 3 8.06 11.48 -14.53
CA VAL A 3 8.85 11.07 -15.71
C VAL A 3 8.39 9.73 -16.24
N GLU A 4 8.67 9.45 -17.52
CA GLU A 4 8.32 8.17 -18.14
C GLU A 4 8.93 6.98 -17.39
N ARG A 5 8.15 5.91 -17.20
CA ARG A 5 8.49 4.77 -16.32
C ARG A 5 8.78 5.14 -14.86
N GLY A 6 8.52 6.38 -14.44
CA GLY A 6 8.61 6.83 -13.06
C GLY A 6 7.58 6.14 -12.16
N THR A 7 7.90 6.04 -10.87
CA THR A 7 7.02 5.47 -9.85
C THR A 7 6.14 6.54 -9.22
N ILE A 8 4.87 6.20 -9.00
CA ILE A 8 3.91 6.96 -8.20
C ILE A 8 3.57 6.10 -6.99
N THR A 9 3.67 6.65 -5.78
CA THR A 9 3.25 5.98 -4.55
C THR A 9 2.26 6.87 -3.80
N VAL A 10 1.10 6.32 -3.46
CA VAL A 10 0.03 7.02 -2.77
C VAL A 10 -0.40 6.21 -1.55
N ILE A 11 -0.59 6.88 -0.41
CA ILE A 11 -1.30 6.32 0.74
C ILE A 11 -2.65 7.01 0.80
N HIS A 12 -3.73 6.22 0.80
CA HIS A 12 -5.08 6.77 0.84
C HIS A 12 -6.04 5.95 1.71
N ARG A 13 -7.26 6.45 1.90
CA ARG A 13 -8.32 5.69 2.57
C ARG A 13 -8.67 4.46 1.75
N ALA A 14 -8.88 3.32 2.41
CA ALA A 14 -9.16 2.05 1.75
C ALA A 14 -10.49 2.06 0.97
N ASP A 15 -11.50 2.78 1.47
CA ASP A 15 -12.81 2.90 0.82
C ASP A 15 -12.80 3.73 -0.47
N ARG A 16 -11.71 4.44 -0.74
CA ARG A 16 -11.48 5.21 -1.97
C ARG A 16 -10.58 4.47 -2.96
N LEU A 17 -10.27 3.19 -2.73
CA LEU A 17 -9.38 2.41 -3.59
C LEU A 17 -9.90 2.34 -5.04
N GLY A 18 -11.20 2.07 -5.22
CA GLY A 18 -11.80 2.02 -6.56
C GLY A 18 -11.61 3.31 -7.35
N ASP A 19 -11.91 4.45 -6.72
CA ASP A 19 -11.74 5.77 -7.31
C ASP A 19 -10.27 6.08 -7.62
N LEU A 20 -9.36 5.73 -6.69
CA LEU A 20 -7.93 5.94 -6.88
C LEU A 20 -7.38 5.16 -8.09
N LEU A 21 -7.78 3.90 -8.24
CA LEU A 21 -7.37 3.08 -9.37
C LEU A 21 -7.95 3.60 -10.69
N ALA A 22 -9.24 4.00 -10.69
CA ALA A 22 -9.88 4.55 -11.88
C ALA A 22 -9.22 5.86 -12.35
N LEU A 23 -8.97 6.80 -11.43
CA LEU A 23 -8.38 8.10 -11.76
C LEU A 23 -6.90 7.99 -12.21
N LEU A 24 -6.17 6.98 -11.73
CA LEU A 24 -4.77 6.74 -12.14
C LEU A 24 -4.67 5.92 -13.43
N GLY A 25 -5.64 5.06 -13.72
CA GLY A 25 -5.58 4.06 -14.80
C GLY A 25 -5.36 4.63 -16.20
N ASP A 26 -5.76 5.89 -16.43
CA ASP A 26 -5.56 6.57 -17.72
C ASP A 26 -4.09 6.87 -18.03
N LYS A 27 -3.23 6.97 -17.01
CA LYS A 27 -1.84 7.46 -17.14
C LYS A 27 -0.80 6.52 -16.54
N ALA A 28 -1.21 5.60 -15.68
CA ALA A 28 -0.33 4.68 -14.98
C ALA A 28 -0.96 3.28 -14.88
N GLY A 29 -0.10 2.28 -14.72
CA GLY A 29 -0.50 0.89 -14.52
C GLY A 29 0.56 0.14 -13.75
N SER A 30 0.67 -1.17 -13.95
CA SER A 30 1.54 -2.04 -13.13
C SER A 30 1.30 -1.81 -11.63
N PHE A 31 0.02 -1.73 -11.23
CA PHE A 31 -0.37 -1.37 -9.88
C PHE A 31 0.07 -2.43 -8.88
N GLN A 32 0.60 -1.99 -7.75
CA GLN A 32 0.80 -2.81 -6.57
C GLN A 32 -0.01 -2.20 -5.43
N VAL A 33 -0.88 -2.99 -4.81
CA VAL A 33 -1.78 -2.53 -3.74
C VAL A 33 -1.44 -3.29 -2.47
N ARG A 34 -1.15 -2.56 -1.39
CA ARG A 34 -1.03 -3.12 -0.04
C ARG A 34 -2.07 -2.51 0.88
N ALA A 35 -2.92 -3.35 1.45
CA ALA A 35 -3.85 -2.93 2.49
C ALA A 35 -3.13 -2.72 3.82
N VAL A 36 -3.60 -1.74 4.60
CA VAL A 36 -3.14 -1.50 5.98
C VAL A 36 -4.31 -1.72 6.92
N HIS A 37 -4.19 -2.79 7.70
CA HIS A 37 -5.21 -3.23 8.64
C HIS A 37 -4.84 -2.78 10.05
N PRO A 38 -5.79 -2.23 10.84
CA PRO A 38 -5.52 -1.98 12.25
C PRO A 38 -5.28 -3.30 13.01
N PHE A 39 -6.06 -4.33 12.70
CA PHE A 39 -5.91 -5.70 13.21
C PHE A 39 -6.15 -6.69 12.08
N ALA A 40 -5.56 -7.88 12.15
CA ALA A 40 -5.66 -8.90 11.09
C ALA A 40 -7.09 -9.27 10.68
N ASN A 41 -8.03 -9.27 11.64
CA ASN A 41 -9.43 -9.60 11.43
C ASN A 41 -10.35 -8.37 11.25
N ALA A 42 -9.79 -7.18 11.11
CA ALA A 42 -10.55 -5.95 10.90
C ALA A 42 -10.40 -5.44 9.46
N PRO A 43 -11.39 -4.72 8.90
CA PRO A 43 -11.26 -4.09 7.59
C PRO A 43 -10.07 -3.13 7.52
N ALA A 44 -9.44 -3.05 6.33
CA ALA A 44 -8.37 -2.10 6.07
C ALA A 44 -8.87 -0.66 6.23
N LYS A 45 -8.07 0.20 6.88
CA LYS A 45 -8.37 1.64 7.02
C LYS A 45 -7.62 2.49 5.99
N ARG A 46 -6.47 1.99 5.52
CA ARG A 46 -5.65 2.63 4.49
C ARG A 46 -5.21 1.62 3.45
N VAL A 47 -4.83 2.13 2.29
CA VAL A 47 -4.17 1.38 1.23
C VAL A 47 -2.94 2.16 0.79
N LEU A 48 -1.83 1.46 0.58
CA LEU A 48 -0.75 1.97 -0.23
C LEU A 48 -0.94 1.46 -1.65
N VAL A 49 -0.85 2.36 -2.62
CA VAL A 49 -0.89 2.05 -4.05
C VAL A 49 0.38 2.56 -4.67
N ARG A 50 1.14 1.66 -5.29
CA ARG A 50 2.27 1.99 -6.15
C ARG A 50 1.88 1.73 -7.60
N ALA A 51 2.23 2.64 -8.50
CA ALA A 51 2.00 2.52 -9.93
C ALA A 51 3.23 2.98 -10.70
N ILE A 52 3.35 2.50 -11.93
CA ILE A 52 4.38 2.96 -12.88
C ILE A 52 3.68 3.76 -13.96
N LYS A 53 4.16 4.99 -14.23
CA LYS A 53 3.67 5.77 -15.38
C LYS A 53 3.84 4.94 -16.65
N THR A 54 2.78 4.82 -17.44
CA THR A 54 2.64 3.94 -18.63
C THR A 54 2.92 2.44 -18.41
N GLY A 55 2.95 1.99 -17.14
CA GLY A 55 3.06 0.58 -16.79
C GLY A 55 1.88 -0.25 -17.33
N LYS A 56 2.16 -1.50 -17.72
CA LYS A 56 1.17 -2.39 -18.35
C LYS A 56 1.07 -3.77 -17.69
N ALA A 57 1.83 -4.02 -16.62
CA ALA A 57 1.73 -5.29 -15.91
C ALA A 57 0.36 -5.39 -15.21
N PRO A 58 -0.16 -6.61 -15.01
CA PRO A 58 -1.35 -6.83 -14.20
C PRO A 58 -1.20 -6.23 -12.80
N LEU A 59 -2.33 -5.84 -12.20
CA LEU A 59 -2.36 -5.41 -10.80
C LEU A 59 -1.95 -6.57 -9.89
N VAL A 60 -1.13 -6.26 -8.88
CA VAL A 60 -0.74 -7.19 -7.82
C VAL A 60 -1.30 -6.71 -6.49
N LEU A 61 -2.03 -7.58 -5.80
CA LEU A 61 -2.42 -7.38 -4.41
C LEU A 61 -1.36 -8.01 -3.50
N LEU A 62 -0.69 -7.18 -2.70
CA LEU A 62 0.38 -7.60 -1.80
C LEU A 62 -0.19 -8.06 -0.45
N PRO A 63 0.58 -8.86 0.32
CA PRO A 63 0.26 -9.12 1.71
C PRO A 63 0.02 -7.81 2.49
N PRO A 64 -0.99 -7.78 3.39
CA PRO A 64 -1.33 -6.58 4.14
C PRO A 64 -0.27 -6.26 5.19
N LEU A 65 -0.14 -4.98 5.52
CA LEU A 65 0.52 -4.56 6.76
C LEU A 65 -0.52 -4.55 7.89
N VAL A 66 -0.32 -5.36 8.92
CA VAL A 66 -1.16 -5.36 10.13
C VAL A 66 -0.47 -4.55 11.22
N LEU A 67 -1.12 -3.49 11.69
CA LEU A 67 -0.51 -2.54 12.62
C LEU A 67 -0.44 -3.03 14.05
N HIS A 68 -1.49 -3.72 14.52
CA HIS A 68 -1.62 -4.13 15.92
C HIS A 68 -1.95 -5.61 16.01
N ASP A 69 -1.41 -6.26 17.03
CA ASP A 69 -1.91 -7.53 17.55
C ASP A 69 -2.80 -7.28 18.78
N ARG A 70 -3.18 -8.36 19.47
CA ARG A 70 -3.93 -8.29 20.73
C ARG A 70 -3.05 -8.60 21.94
N GLY A 71 -1.73 -8.63 21.76
CA GLY A 71 -0.72 -9.09 22.71
C GLY A 71 -0.21 -8.02 23.69
N GLY A 72 -0.83 -6.84 23.72
CA GLY A 72 -0.51 -5.75 24.65
C GLY A 72 0.60 -4.81 24.16
N ALA A 73 1.37 -5.20 23.14
CA ALA A 73 2.28 -4.29 22.45
C ALA A 73 1.50 -3.21 21.69
N LYS A 74 2.14 -2.04 21.51
CA LYS A 74 1.50 -0.92 20.79
C LYS A 74 1.36 -1.24 19.30
N HIS A 75 2.32 -1.92 18.68
CA HIS A 75 2.27 -2.35 17.28
C HIS A 75 2.80 -3.78 17.16
N THR A 76 2.55 -4.43 16.01
CA THR A 76 3.27 -5.64 15.63
C THR A 76 4.75 -5.34 15.43
N ASP A 77 5.61 -6.36 15.58
CA ASP A 77 7.06 -6.20 15.42
C ASP A 77 7.43 -5.63 14.03
N GLU A 78 6.77 -6.11 12.97
CA GLU A 78 6.96 -5.61 11.61
C GLU A 78 6.62 -4.11 11.50
N ALA A 79 5.45 -3.71 12.01
CA ALA A 79 5.01 -2.32 11.95
C ALA A 79 5.91 -1.40 12.79
N GLU A 80 6.33 -1.85 13.98
CA GLU A 80 7.22 -1.08 14.84
C GLU A 80 8.60 -0.87 14.19
N ALA A 81 9.19 -1.91 13.59
CA ALA A 81 10.47 -1.80 12.88
C ALA A 81 10.40 -0.80 11.71
N ILE A 82 9.30 -0.82 10.94
CA ILE A 82 9.09 0.15 9.85
C ILE A 82 8.94 1.57 10.39
N LEU A 83 8.15 1.77 11.45
CA LEU A 83 7.90 3.08 12.04
C LEU A 83 9.15 3.68 12.69
N ARG A 84 10.07 2.84 13.17
CA ARG A 84 11.39 3.25 13.69
C ARG A 84 12.44 3.46 12.60
N GLY A 85 12.15 3.09 11.35
CA GLY A 85 13.11 3.14 10.24
C GLY A 85 14.15 2.02 10.27
N GLU A 86 13.92 0.98 11.07
CA GLU A 86 14.78 -0.20 11.18
C GLU A 86 14.51 -1.20 10.05
N ALA A 87 13.34 -1.11 9.42
CA ALA A 87 12.95 -1.88 8.25
C ALA A 87 12.32 -1.00 7.17
N ALA A 88 12.52 -1.38 5.90
CA ALA A 88 11.83 -0.79 4.77
C ALA A 88 10.49 -1.48 4.50
N LEU A 89 9.51 -0.73 4.00
CA LEU A 89 8.27 -1.31 3.48
C LEU A 89 8.52 -1.88 2.07
N ALA A 90 8.74 -3.19 1.97
CA ALA A 90 9.13 -3.85 0.72
C ALA A 90 7.96 -3.93 -0.28
N TRP A 91 8.22 -3.84 -1.59
CA TRP A 91 7.18 -3.90 -2.66
C TRP A 91 7.25 -5.19 -3.48
N ASN A 92 7.87 -6.24 -2.95
CA ASN A 92 7.96 -7.56 -3.57
C ASN A 92 6.90 -8.53 -3.02
#